data_AF-A0AAU4SE64-F1
#
_entry.id   AF-A0AAU4SE64-F1
#
_cell.length_a   1.000
_cell.length_b   1.000
_cell.length_c   1.000
_cell.angle_alpha   90.00
_cell.angle_beta   90.00
_cell.angle_gamma   90.00
#
_symmetry.space_group_name_H-M   'P 1'
#
loop_
_entity.id
_entity.type
_entity.pdbx_description
1 polymer ?
#
loop_
_entity_poly.entity_id
_entity_poly.type
_entity_poly.pdbx_seq_one_letter_code
_entity_poly.pdbx_strand_id
1 'polypeptide(L)'
;MRATTAEGRIRSRADELERALAPFGNGNGAIGSEELVRAERALDDCEFGADFVPAEFGGRLERIDGLGRVVRPACRRDLSLGFGYGLNCYFAATPVWTAGDSAQREWTAALLLGGGRIAVARPAVAHANDFVRDEFALRRTDGRRRLDGAKTAVCNYARARGLTVVAGTEDGSHEVLLIDREILPEGSLRTLHRYRTVGLDGCEFGGLEFSGCPVPDEAVVGTAGEGMGLVVRCSVVTRALLPSVMIAAGDTILRTAVRFAVEHRADDPYGPLRSPYGRDVLTGALLDLLISDSIALAAARGIHLLPDRVSACAAAAAYTVPKLLQDSAHDLSTVLGEAYFDVKGRYGAFGRMVRDLPLLGQGHAGTAARQAMLVAQLPHLARNSWLVDEEPPAALLRPWEDLPPADLAALSPAGASDPVVPVLAACAGADGELGELVTAFLGELRELRDRFARIAPGDGLSTPDTLALTDRYALVCAAAASLGVWREHHSARPGTFLADPAWITGALHRLGVLLGLDVPKAPQESVERLLFDTVMDRYERRRSYDLHETSLEA
;
A
#
# COMPACT_ATOMS: atom_id res chain seq x y z
N MET A 1 -28.69 12.77 -2.87
CA MET A 1 -28.63 11.81 -1.73
C MET A 1 -27.37 10.94 -1.71
N ARG A 2 -26.74 10.57 -2.85
CA ARG A 2 -25.50 9.76 -2.84
C ARG A 2 -24.20 10.51 -2.50
N ALA A 3 -24.16 11.85 -2.59
CA ALA A 3 -22.95 12.66 -2.35
C ALA A 3 -22.75 13.09 -0.87
N THR A 4 -23.69 12.75 0.01
CA THR A 4 -23.69 13.20 1.42
C THR A 4 -22.92 12.26 2.37
N THR A 5 -22.70 11.00 1.99
CA THR A 5 -21.89 10.04 2.79
C THR A 5 -20.41 10.16 2.42
N ALA A 6 -19.50 9.79 3.33
CA ALA A 6 -18.06 9.81 3.06
C ALA A 6 -17.71 8.90 1.86
N GLU A 7 -18.32 7.71 1.80
CA GLU A 7 -18.19 6.79 0.66
C GLU A 7 -18.64 7.42 -0.67
N GLY A 8 -19.71 8.20 -0.64
CA GLY A 8 -20.21 8.95 -1.79
C GLY A 8 -19.22 9.98 -2.31
N ARG A 9 -18.59 10.72 -1.39
CA ARG A 9 -17.55 11.73 -1.70
C ARG A 9 -16.30 11.09 -2.29
N ILE A 10 -15.82 9.98 -1.71
CA ILE A 10 -14.65 9.25 -2.21
C ILE A 10 -14.87 8.75 -3.63
N ARG A 11 -16.01 8.10 -3.90
CA ARG A 11 -16.32 7.65 -5.26
C ARG A 11 -16.39 8.82 -6.22
N SER A 12 -17.09 9.90 -5.88
CA SER A 12 -17.19 11.08 -6.73
C SER A 12 -15.81 11.68 -7.04
N ARG A 13 -14.91 11.71 -6.06
CA ARG A 13 -13.55 12.23 -6.20
C ARG A 13 -12.66 11.32 -7.04
N ALA A 14 -12.74 10.01 -6.83
CA ALA A 14 -12.03 9.04 -7.68
C ALA A 14 -12.51 9.14 -9.14
N ASP A 15 -13.82 9.24 -9.36
CA ASP A 15 -14.40 9.40 -10.70
C ASP A 15 -13.94 10.71 -11.38
N GLU A 16 -13.84 11.81 -10.62
CA GLU A 16 -13.31 13.09 -11.12
C GLU A 16 -11.86 12.97 -11.59
N LEU A 17 -11.00 12.35 -10.77
CA LEU A 17 -9.60 12.12 -11.13
C LEU A 17 -9.46 11.14 -12.30
N GLU A 18 -10.32 10.13 -12.41
CA GLU A 18 -10.34 9.25 -13.60
C GLU A 18 -10.61 10.05 -14.88
N ARG A 19 -11.57 10.98 -14.91
CA ARG A 19 -11.80 11.79 -16.14
C ARG A 19 -10.67 12.75 -16.42
N ALA A 20 -10.18 13.43 -15.37
CA ALA A 20 -9.11 14.41 -15.52
C ALA A 20 -7.85 13.77 -16.10
N LEU A 21 -7.61 12.51 -15.73
CA LEU A 21 -6.46 11.75 -16.18
C LEU A 21 -6.71 10.87 -17.40
N ALA A 22 -7.96 10.70 -17.82
CA ALA A 22 -8.33 9.88 -18.98
C ALA A 22 -7.50 10.22 -20.23
N PRO A 23 -7.28 11.50 -20.61
CA PRO A 23 -6.51 11.82 -21.82
C PRO A 23 -5.05 11.34 -21.83
N PHE A 24 -4.48 10.99 -20.66
CA PHE A 24 -3.08 10.61 -20.54
C PHE A 24 -2.91 9.09 -20.59
N GLY A 25 -1.94 8.65 -21.36
CA GLY A 25 -1.74 7.23 -21.64
C GLY A 25 -2.83 6.66 -22.54
N ASN A 26 -3.61 7.49 -23.25
CA ASN A 26 -4.71 7.01 -24.10
C ASN A 26 -4.20 6.29 -25.34
N GLY A 27 -4.63 5.02 -25.48
CA GLY A 27 -4.03 3.98 -26.32
C GLY A 27 -3.26 2.91 -25.52
N ASN A 28 -3.13 3.07 -24.19
CA ASN A 28 -2.43 2.25 -23.18
C ASN A 28 -0.91 2.10 -23.39
N GLY A 29 -0.29 3.12 -23.98
CA GLY A 29 1.15 3.27 -23.92
C GLY A 29 1.61 3.77 -22.56
N ALA A 30 2.86 3.43 -22.23
CA ALA A 30 3.59 4.09 -21.16
C ALA A 30 3.57 5.61 -21.37
N ILE A 31 3.18 6.38 -20.33
CA ILE A 31 3.22 7.84 -20.36
C ILE A 31 4.67 8.30 -20.63
N GLY A 32 4.84 9.16 -21.63
CA GLY A 32 6.13 9.80 -21.93
C GLY A 32 6.43 10.97 -20.99
N SER A 33 7.68 11.46 -20.97
CA SER A 33 8.08 12.54 -20.05
C SER A 33 7.31 13.85 -20.24
N GLU A 34 7.03 14.26 -21.48
CA GLU A 34 6.24 15.47 -21.75
C GLU A 34 4.77 15.31 -21.32
N GLU A 35 4.24 14.10 -21.50
CA GLU A 35 2.88 13.76 -21.12
C GLU A 35 2.72 13.67 -19.60
N LEU A 36 3.75 13.18 -18.89
CA LEU A 36 3.82 13.17 -17.43
C LEU A 36 3.67 14.58 -16.85
N VAL A 37 4.39 15.58 -17.41
CA VAL A 37 4.28 16.98 -16.99
C VAL A 37 2.87 17.54 -17.20
N ARG A 38 2.19 17.12 -18.29
CA ARG A 38 0.80 17.53 -18.54
C ARG A 38 -0.17 16.85 -17.58
N ALA A 39 0.07 15.59 -17.24
CA ALA A 39 -0.72 14.85 -16.25
C ALA A 39 -0.55 15.43 -14.83
N GLU A 40 0.67 15.83 -14.48
CA GLU A 40 0.94 16.59 -13.25
C GLU A 40 0.12 17.89 -13.22
N ARG A 41 0.13 18.68 -14.29
CA ARG A 41 -0.72 19.90 -14.35
C ARG A 41 -2.20 19.61 -14.18
N ALA A 42 -2.70 18.53 -14.78
CA ALA A 42 -4.10 18.14 -14.60
C ALA A 42 -4.42 17.77 -13.14
N LEU A 43 -3.45 17.18 -12.40
CA LEU A 43 -3.59 16.94 -10.97
C LEU A 43 -3.55 18.24 -10.15
N ASP A 44 -2.69 19.21 -10.51
CA ASP A 44 -2.67 20.53 -9.89
C ASP A 44 -4.00 21.28 -10.13
N ASP A 45 -4.56 21.23 -11.35
CA ASP A 45 -5.86 21.81 -11.70
C ASP A 45 -7.02 21.17 -10.91
N CYS A 46 -6.87 19.90 -10.53
CA CYS A 46 -7.81 19.19 -9.65
C CYS A 46 -7.52 19.41 -8.16
N GLU A 47 -6.55 20.27 -7.79
CA GLU A 47 -6.10 20.51 -6.42
C GLU A 47 -5.74 19.20 -5.68
N PHE A 48 -4.99 18.30 -6.34
CA PHE A 48 -4.65 16.98 -5.78
C PHE A 48 -3.94 17.05 -4.42
N GLY A 49 -3.22 18.14 -4.14
CA GLY A 49 -2.61 18.41 -2.83
C GLY A 49 -3.61 18.39 -1.67
N ALA A 50 -4.85 18.82 -1.89
CA ALA A 50 -5.90 18.84 -0.87
C ALA A 50 -6.34 17.44 -0.42
N ASP A 51 -6.16 16.41 -1.26
CA ASP A 51 -6.46 15.01 -0.90
C ASP A 51 -5.49 14.46 0.17
N PHE A 52 -4.35 15.13 0.40
CA PHE A 52 -3.34 14.77 1.40
C PHE A 52 -3.42 15.59 2.70
N VAL A 53 -4.41 16.49 2.80
CA VAL A 53 -4.61 17.39 3.95
C VAL A 53 -5.87 16.96 4.71
N PRO A 54 -5.80 16.76 6.05
CA PRO A 54 -6.98 16.44 6.86
C PRO A 54 -8.10 17.47 6.69
N ALA A 55 -9.36 17.00 6.70
CA ALA A 55 -10.53 17.85 6.50
C ALA A 55 -10.63 19.01 7.52
N GLU A 56 -10.15 18.81 8.76
CA GLU A 56 -10.11 19.85 9.80
C GLU A 56 -9.19 21.03 9.45
N PHE A 57 -8.22 20.83 8.56
CA PHE A 57 -7.30 21.87 8.05
C PHE A 57 -7.69 22.34 6.64
N GLY A 58 -8.93 22.12 6.21
CA GLY A 58 -9.47 22.59 4.93
C GLY A 58 -9.17 21.68 3.72
N GLY A 59 -8.63 20.48 3.96
CA GLY A 59 -8.42 19.48 2.91
C GLY A 59 -9.60 18.53 2.69
N ARG A 60 -9.33 17.42 2.00
CA ARG A 60 -10.32 16.38 1.65
C ARG A 60 -10.06 15.03 2.32
N LEU A 61 -8.98 14.90 3.11
CA LEU A 61 -8.65 13.66 3.80
C LEU A 61 -9.55 13.46 5.02
N GLU A 62 -10.59 12.64 4.84
CA GLU A 62 -11.47 12.20 5.94
C GLU A 62 -11.11 10.81 6.46
N ARG A 63 -10.59 9.94 5.58
CA ARG A 63 -10.30 8.53 5.90
C ARG A 63 -9.19 7.93 5.05
N ILE A 64 -8.40 7.06 5.67
CA ILE A 64 -7.20 6.46 5.07
C ILE A 64 -7.55 5.41 4.02
N ASP A 65 -8.60 4.61 4.23
CA ASP A 65 -9.10 3.67 3.21
C ASP A 65 -9.62 4.39 1.95
N GLY A 66 -10.24 5.55 2.15
CA GLY A 66 -10.64 6.45 1.06
C GLY A 66 -9.47 7.04 0.29
N LEU A 67 -8.41 7.47 0.98
CA LEU A 67 -7.22 8.06 0.36
C LEU A 67 -6.58 7.11 -0.65
N GLY A 68 -6.46 5.81 -0.30
CA GLY A 68 -5.92 4.80 -1.22
C GLY A 68 -6.67 4.78 -2.55
N ARG A 69 -8.02 4.83 -2.49
CA ARG A 69 -8.89 4.84 -3.68
C ARG A 69 -8.81 6.13 -4.48
N VAL A 70 -8.67 7.27 -3.82
CA VAL A 70 -8.51 8.58 -4.48
C VAL A 70 -7.19 8.66 -5.27
N VAL A 71 -6.14 7.97 -4.81
CA VAL A 71 -4.84 7.96 -5.50
C VAL A 71 -4.78 6.94 -6.66
N ARG A 72 -5.60 5.88 -6.63
CA ARG A 72 -5.61 4.83 -7.66
C ARG A 72 -5.73 5.34 -9.11
N PRO A 73 -6.57 6.33 -9.46
CA PRO A 73 -6.64 6.87 -10.82
C PRO A 73 -5.29 7.33 -11.36
N ALA A 74 -4.51 8.07 -10.55
CA ALA A 74 -3.15 8.48 -10.93
C ALA A 74 -2.23 7.27 -11.10
N CYS A 75 -2.27 6.33 -10.17
CA CYS A 75 -1.47 5.11 -10.23
C CYS A 75 -1.82 4.15 -11.37
N ARG A 76 -3.06 4.16 -11.88
CA ARG A 76 -3.44 3.37 -13.07
C ARG A 76 -2.76 3.90 -14.33
N ARG A 77 -2.51 5.22 -14.38
CA ARG A 77 -1.82 5.86 -15.50
C ARG A 77 -0.31 5.70 -15.39
N ASP A 78 0.24 6.04 -14.22
CA ASP A 78 1.66 5.93 -13.94
C ASP A 78 1.90 5.94 -12.42
N LEU A 79 2.68 4.98 -11.91
CA LEU A 79 2.96 4.91 -10.48
C LEU A 79 3.74 6.13 -9.97
N SER A 80 4.55 6.80 -10.79
CA SER A 80 5.22 8.05 -10.42
C SER A 80 4.26 9.22 -10.20
N LEU A 81 3.12 9.28 -10.90
CA LEU A 81 2.10 10.31 -10.67
C LEU A 81 1.42 10.13 -9.32
N GLY A 82 0.89 8.92 -9.06
CA GLY A 82 0.17 8.69 -7.81
C GLY A 82 1.09 8.62 -6.60
N PHE A 83 2.23 7.93 -6.70
CA PHE A 83 3.20 7.81 -5.59
C PHE A 83 4.12 9.01 -5.47
N GLY A 84 4.93 9.28 -6.50
CA GLY A 84 6.00 10.28 -6.43
C GLY A 84 5.46 11.69 -6.28
N TYR A 85 4.61 12.10 -7.21
CA TYR A 85 4.08 13.46 -7.26
C TYR A 85 3.05 13.77 -6.17
N GLY A 86 2.23 12.78 -5.79
CA GLY A 86 1.18 12.92 -4.77
C GLY A 86 1.51 12.29 -3.42
N LEU A 87 1.25 10.98 -3.29
CA LEU A 87 1.20 10.25 -2.01
C LEU A 87 2.46 10.35 -1.15
N ASN A 88 3.64 10.50 -1.75
CA ASN A 88 4.88 10.71 -1.02
C ASN A 88 4.83 11.99 -0.16
N CYS A 89 4.09 13.03 -0.58
CA CYS A 89 3.85 14.23 0.22
C CYS A 89 3.04 13.91 1.48
N TYR A 90 2.01 13.06 1.39
CA TYR A 90 1.26 12.61 2.56
C TYR A 90 2.15 11.85 3.55
N PHE A 91 2.99 10.93 3.06
CA PHE A 91 3.92 10.21 3.92
C PHE A 91 4.97 11.11 4.56
N ALA A 92 5.39 12.17 3.88
CA ALA A 92 6.29 13.16 4.42
C ALA A 92 5.61 14.05 5.47
N ALA A 93 4.34 14.42 5.28
CA ALA A 93 3.56 15.19 6.24
C ALA A 93 3.04 14.37 7.44
N THR A 94 3.05 13.03 7.36
CA THR A 94 2.48 12.14 8.39
C THR A 94 3.02 12.40 9.81
N PRO A 95 4.34 12.64 10.04
CA PRO A 95 4.83 13.00 11.37
C PRO A 95 4.22 14.30 11.92
N VAL A 96 3.97 15.29 11.05
CA VAL A 96 3.34 16.56 11.43
C VAL A 96 1.87 16.35 11.79
N TRP A 97 1.14 15.56 11.01
CA TRP A 97 -0.24 15.16 11.33
C TRP A 97 -0.32 14.37 12.65
N THR A 98 0.71 13.58 12.95
CA THR A 98 0.74 12.73 14.15
C THR A 98 1.11 13.50 15.41
N ALA A 99 2.15 14.35 15.36
CA ALA A 99 2.76 14.94 16.56
C ALA A 99 3.15 16.42 16.43
N GLY A 100 2.89 17.04 15.28
CA GLY A 100 3.16 18.47 15.10
C GLY A 100 2.24 19.34 15.93
N ASP A 101 2.70 20.54 16.28
CA ASP A 101 1.85 21.55 16.91
C ASP A 101 0.89 22.20 15.91
N SER A 102 0.01 23.09 16.39
CA SER A 102 -0.97 23.78 15.55
C SER A 102 -0.32 24.59 14.42
N ALA A 103 0.80 25.27 14.67
CA ALA A 103 1.46 26.09 13.67
C ALA A 103 2.10 25.24 12.57
N GLN A 104 2.74 24.13 12.94
CA GLN A 104 3.32 23.17 12.00
C GLN A 104 2.24 22.52 11.12
N ARG A 105 1.09 22.15 11.71
CA ARG A 105 -0.04 21.57 10.98
C ARG A 105 -0.67 22.57 10.02
N GLU A 106 -0.94 23.79 10.47
CA GLU A 106 -1.49 24.86 9.63
C GLU A 106 -0.53 25.23 8.48
N TRP A 107 0.77 25.34 8.75
CA TRP A 107 1.77 25.59 7.70
C TRP A 107 1.82 24.45 6.68
N THR A 108 1.80 23.19 7.14
CA THR A 108 1.84 22.03 6.25
C THR A 108 0.57 21.95 5.39
N ALA A 109 -0.59 22.28 5.97
CA ALA A 109 -1.86 22.33 5.26
C ALA A 109 -1.84 23.42 4.19
N ALA A 110 -1.44 24.64 4.55
CA ALA A 110 -1.32 25.76 3.62
C ALA A 110 -0.36 25.44 2.46
N LEU A 111 0.78 24.80 2.75
CA LEU A 111 1.73 24.37 1.74
C LEU A 111 1.08 23.42 0.71
N LEU A 112 0.42 22.37 1.17
CA LEU A 112 -0.16 21.34 0.29
C LEU A 112 -1.40 21.84 -0.44
N LEU A 113 -2.25 22.63 0.22
CA LEU A 113 -3.41 23.29 -0.42
C LEU A 113 -2.98 24.28 -1.50
N GLY A 114 -1.85 24.97 -1.30
CA GLY A 114 -1.27 25.88 -2.28
C GLY A 114 -0.54 25.19 -3.44
N GLY A 115 -0.62 23.86 -3.58
CA GLY A 115 0.10 23.11 -4.61
C GLY A 115 1.59 22.95 -4.35
N GLY A 116 2.06 23.30 -3.15
CA GLY A 116 3.42 23.01 -2.69
C GLY A 116 3.66 21.51 -2.49
N ARG A 117 4.92 21.16 -2.19
CA ARG A 117 5.34 19.77 -1.98
C ARG A 117 6.23 19.67 -0.75
N ILE A 118 6.09 18.55 -0.05
CA ILE A 118 6.91 18.17 1.11
C ILE A 118 7.59 16.83 0.83
N ALA A 119 8.88 16.74 1.12
CA ALA A 119 9.67 15.52 0.96
C ALA A 119 10.17 15.04 2.32
N VAL A 120 10.44 13.74 2.44
CA VAL A 120 10.95 13.13 3.66
C VAL A 120 12.34 12.55 3.47
N ALA A 121 13.25 12.93 4.36
CA ALA A 121 14.54 12.29 4.55
C ALA A 121 14.50 11.41 5.81
N ARG A 122 14.23 10.12 5.59
CA ARG A 122 14.14 9.09 6.66
C ARG A 122 15.53 8.67 7.14
N PRO A 123 15.69 8.10 8.35
CA PRO A 123 16.98 7.61 8.82
C PRO A 123 17.43 6.36 8.03
N ALA A 124 18.67 5.93 8.22
CA ALA A 124 19.08 4.58 7.86
C ALA A 124 18.31 3.58 8.76
N VAL A 125 17.91 2.44 8.23
CA VAL A 125 17.30 1.36 9.03
C VAL A 125 18.29 0.21 9.10
N ALA A 126 18.39 -0.50 10.23
CA ALA A 126 19.12 -1.77 10.26
C ALA A 126 18.53 -2.72 9.19
N HIS A 127 19.37 -3.32 8.36
CA HIS A 127 19.00 -4.07 7.14
C HIS A 127 18.40 -3.25 5.99
N ALA A 128 18.53 -1.91 6.00
CA ALA A 128 18.32 -1.12 4.79
C ALA A 128 19.42 -1.42 3.75
N ASN A 129 19.07 -1.32 2.48
CA ASN A 129 20.05 -1.38 1.39
C ASN A 129 21.13 -0.31 1.60
N ASP A 130 22.38 -0.55 1.16
CA ASP A 130 23.52 0.37 1.30
C ASP A 130 23.27 1.81 0.82
N PHE A 131 22.23 2.01 -0.01
CA PHE A 131 21.70 3.30 -0.46
C PHE A 131 21.19 4.24 0.65
N VAL A 132 21.06 3.80 1.91
CA VAL A 132 20.38 4.57 2.98
C VAL A 132 21.28 4.88 4.19
N ARG A 133 22.57 4.50 4.18
CA ARG A 133 23.46 4.56 5.37
C ARG A 133 23.86 5.96 5.83
N ASP A 134 23.79 6.98 4.98
CA ASP A 134 24.16 8.34 5.37
C ASP A 134 23.03 8.98 6.22
N GLU A 135 23.42 9.49 7.39
CA GLU A 135 22.53 10.09 8.39
C GLU A 135 22.79 11.59 8.51
N PHE A 136 21.70 12.36 8.67
CA PHE A 136 21.81 13.74 9.10
C PHE A 136 22.09 13.77 10.60
N ALA A 137 23.03 14.60 11.01
CA ALA A 137 23.39 14.83 12.40
C ALA A 137 22.87 16.19 12.87
N LEU A 138 22.22 16.21 14.02
CA LEU A 138 21.75 17.41 14.69
C LEU A 138 22.63 17.70 15.91
N ARG A 139 23.49 18.70 15.79
CA ARG A 139 24.43 19.11 16.84
C ARG A 139 23.93 20.35 17.56
N ARG A 140 24.31 20.51 18.82
CA ARG A 140 24.09 21.76 19.57
C ARG A 140 25.40 22.51 19.70
N THR A 141 25.48 23.69 19.10
CA THR A 141 26.63 24.60 19.22
C THR A 141 26.15 25.93 19.79
N ASP A 142 26.73 26.37 20.90
CA ASP A 142 26.33 27.61 21.62
C ASP A 142 24.82 27.67 21.94
N GLY A 143 24.24 26.53 22.30
CA GLY A 143 22.82 26.40 22.60
C GLY A 143 21.89 26.41 21.38
N ARG A 144 22.42 26.45 20.15
CA ARG A 144 21.64 26.43 18.90
C ARG A 144 21.80 25.10 18.17
N ARG A 145 20.72 24.61 17.58
CA ARG A 145 20.74 23.40 16.75
C ARG A 145 21.36 23.70 15.38
N ARG A 146 22.22 22.79 14.92
CA ARG A 146 22.81 22.80 13.58
C ARG A 146 22.67 21.42 12.95
N LEU A 147 22.15 21.41 11.72
CA LEU A 147 21.96 20.23 10.92
C LEU A 147 23.10 20.09 9.91
N ASP A 148 23.72 18.92 9.91
CA ASP A 148 24.85 18.56 9.06
C ASP A 148 24.64 17.18 8.44
N GLY A 149 25.26 16.94 7.29
CA GLY A 149 25.30 15.62 6.65
C GLY A 149 24.63 15.63 5.28
N ALA A 150 24.56 14.45 4.68
CA ALA A 150 24.00 14.28 3.36
C ALA A 150 23.11 13.05 3.31
N LYS A 151 22.12 13.08 2.42
CA LYS A 151 21.35 11.91 2.02
C LYS A 151 21.32 11.86 0.51
N THR A 152 21.71 10.73 -0.08
CA THR A 152 21.88 10.61 -1.53
C THR A 152 20.57 10.41 -2.27
N ALA A 153 19.56 9.80 -1.64
CA ALA A 153 18.28 9.50 -2.27
C ALA A 153 17.07 10.00 -1.46
N VAL A 154 16.48 11.10 -1.91
CA VAL A 154 15.23 11.68 -1.41
C VAL A 154 14.29 11.86 -2.61
N CYS A 155 13.05 11.36 -2.49
CA CYS A 155 12.03 11.55 -3.52
C CYS A 155 11.50 13.00 -3.45
N ASN A 156 11.34 13.66 -4.59
CA ASN A 156 11.02 15.09 -4.74
C ASN A 156 12.07 16.03 -4.15
N TYR A 157 13.33 15.59 -4.03
CA TYR A 157 14.42 16.36 -3.39
C TYR A 157 14.55 17.80 -3.89
N ALA A 158 14.46 18.03 -5.21
CA ALA A 158 14.61 19.36 -5.80
C ALA A 158 13.32 20.18 -5.73
N ARG A 159 12.16 19.53 -5.89
CA ARG A 159 10.83 20.17 -6.05
C ARG A 159 10.12 20.46 -4.72
N ALA A 160 10.45 19.76 -3.65
CA ALA A 160 9.80 19.95 -2.36
C ALA A 160 10.29 21.24 -1.69
N ARG A 161 9.37 22.11 -1.27
CA ARG A 161 9.66 23.26 -0.42
C ARG A 161 9.80 22.84 1.03
N GLY A 162 8.87 22.01 1.51
CA GLY A 162 8.93 21.45 2.86
C GLY A 162 9.82 20.22 2.91
N LEU A 163 10.57 20.07 3.99
CA LEU A 163 11.35 18.87 4.27
C LEU A 163 11.02 18.35 5.66
N THR A 164 10.69 17.07 5.75
CA THR A 164 10.64 16.33 7.01
C THR A 164 11.92 15.53 7.14
N VAL A 165 12.81 15.95 8.04
CA VAL A 165 14.15 15.36 8.19
C VAL A 165 14.24 14.63 9.52
N VAL A 166 14.70 13.39 9.49
CA VAL A 166 15.03 12.65 10.71
C VAL A 166 16.54 12.74 10.91
N ALA A 167 16.97 13.31 12.03
CA ALA A 167 18.37 13.54 12.33
C ALA A 167 18.76 12.91 13.67
N GLY A 168 19.93 12.27 13.70
CA GLY A 168 20.51 11.72 14.92
C GLY A 168 21.16 12.82 15.76
N THR A 169 20.99 12.76 17.07
CA THR A 169 21.58 13.70 18.03
C THR A 169 22.85 13.13 18.67
N GLU A 170 23.62 13.98 19.36
CA GLU A 170 24.92 13.60 19.98
C GLU A 170 24.79 12.52 21.07
N ASP A 171 23.61 12.38 21.69
CA ASP A 171 23.31 11.36 22.70
C ASP A 171 22.82 10.03 22.12
N GLY A 172 22.78 9.90 20.78
CA GLY A 172 22.31 8.71 20.07
C GLY A 172 20.79 8.61 19.91
N SER A 173 20.04 9.60 20.40
CA SER A 173 18.61 9.73 20.10
C SER A 173 18.36 10.34 18.71
N HIS A 174 17.09 10.55 18.35
CA HIS A 174 16.73 11.11 17.04
C HIS A 174 15.67 12.19 17.22
N GLU A 175 15.71 13.22 16.38
CA GLU A 175 14.68 14.25 16.27
C GLU A 175 14.06 14.24 14.86
N VAL A 176 12.76 14.52 14.75
CA VAL A 176 12.09 14.78 13.47
C VAL A 176 11.95 16.30 13.33
N LEU A 177 12.38 16.83 12.19
CA LEU A 177 12.39 18.26 11.90
C LEU A 177 11.46 18.57 10.73
N LEU A 178 10.69 19.65 10.83
CA LEU A 178 9.95 20.27 9.74
C LEU A 178 10.69 21.53 9.29
N ILE A 179 11.23 21.52 8.08
CA ILE A 179 12.06 22.59 7.54
C ILE A 179 11.38 23.20 6.32
N ASP A 180 11.23 24.52 6.32
CA ASP A 180 10.88 25.31 5.13
C ASP A 180 12.17 25.74 4.42
N ARG A 181 12.38 25.28 3.19
CA ARG A 181 13.57 25.63 2.41
C ARG A 181 13.65 27.12 2.05
N GLU A 182 12.52 27.83 1.99
CA GLU A 182 12.51 29.24 1.60
C GLU A 182 13.14 30.16 2.65
N ILE A 183 13.20 29.73 3.91
CA ILE A 183 13.74 30.52 5.02
C ILE A 183 15.14 30.07 5.45
N LEU A 184 15.72 29.08 4.76
CA LEU A 184 17.06 28.61 5.06
C LEU A 184 18.12 29.65 4.65
N PRO A 185 19.21 29.81 5.42
CA PRO A 185 20.32 30.65 5.02
C PRO A 185 20.91 30.21 3.68
N GLU A 186 21.34 31.18 2.87
CA GLU A 186 21.98 30.89 1.59
C GLU A 186 23.20 29.97 1.79
N GLY A 187 23.28 28.92 0.98
CA GLY A 187 24.37 27.94 1.02
C GLY A 187 24.27 26.87 2.11
N SER A 188 23.26 26.90 3.00
CA SER A 188 23.13 25.90 4.07
C SER A 188 22.55 24.55 3.61
N LEU A 189 21.88 24.53 2.45
CA LEU A 189 21.32 23.34 1.81
C LEU A 189 21.75 23.29 0.34
N ARG A 190 22.30 22.14 -0.08
CA ARG A 190 22.68 21.86 -1.45
C ARG A 190 21.95 20.62 -1.98
N THR A 191 21.45 20.69 -3.21
CA THR A 191 20.95 19.52 -3.94
C THR A 191 22.13 18.77 -4.57
N LEU A 192 22.14 17.45 -4.42
CA LEU A 192 23.16 16.56 -4.98
C LEU A 192 22.68 15.91 -6.29
N HIS A 193 23.43 14.91 -6.75
CA HIS A 193 23.15 14.18 -7.99
C HIS A 193 21.73 13.58 -8.02
N ARG A 194 21.09 13.68 -9.18
CA ARG A 194 19.82 13.00 -9.49
C ARG A 194 20.08 11.61 -10.01
N TYR A 195 19.48 10.60 -9.39
CA TYR A 195 19.49 9.24 -9.91
C TYR A 195 18.43 9.05 -11.00
N ARG A 196 18.78 8.26 -12.03
CA ARG A 196 17.81 7.68 -12.94
C ARG A 196 17.48 6.27 -12.46
N THR A 197 16.21 6.02 -12.16
CA THR A 197 15.72 4.73 -11.67
C THR A 197 15.28 3.84 -12.83
N VAL A 198 15.38 2.51 -12.65
CA VAL A 198 14.99 1.51 -13.67
C VAL A 198 13.48 1.37 -13.86
N GLY A 199 12.71 1.79 -12.86
CA GLY A 199 11.27 2.02 -12.83
C GLY A 199 10.98 3.23 -11.93
N LEU A 200 9.73 3.67 -11.85
CA LEU A 200 9.33 4.93 -11.24
C LEU A 200 10.14 6.10 -11.81
N ASP A 201 10.37 6.10 -13.12
CA ASP A 201 11.26 7.04 -13.81
C ASP A 201 10.77 8.50 -13.76
N GLY A 202 9.47 8.70 -13.54
CA GLY A 202 8.86 10.00 -13.28
C GLY A 202 9.12 10.53 -11.87
N CYS A 203 9.52 9.68 -10.91
CA CYS A 203 9.87 10.13 -9.57
C CYS A 203 11.25 10.81 -9.57
N GLU A 204 11.36 11.95 -8.91
CA GLU A 204 12.63 12.66 -8.79
C GLU A 204 13.41 12.17 -7.56
N PHE A 205 14.31 11.22 -7.76
CA PHE A 205 15.25 10.79 -6.72
C PHE A 205 16.58 11.50 -6.86
N GLY A 206 17.02 12.17 -5.81
CA GLY A 206 18.32 12.81 -5.74
C GLY A 206 18.68 13.19 -4.32
N GLY A 207 19.89 13.71 -4.13
CA GLY A 207 20.40 13.93 -2.78
C GLY A 207 20.21 15.34 -2.25
N LEU A 208 20.30 15.46 -0.93
CA LEU A 208 20.31 16.70 -0.16
C LEU A 208 21.51 16.68 0.78
N GLU A 209 22.20 17.81 0.90
CA GLU A 209 23.29 18.01 1.86
C GLU A 209 23.06 19.28 2.65
N PHE A 210 23.10 19.17 3.98
CA PHE A 210 23.11 20.31 4.89
C PHE A 210 24.53 20.55 5.39
N SER A 211 24.91 21.82 5.47
CA SER A 211 26.23 22.26 5.94
C SER A 211 26.06 23.30 7.04
N GLY A 212 26.17 22.86 8.30
CA GLY A 212 26.04 23.69 9.50
C GLY A 212 24.73 24.46 9.57
N CYS A 213 23.65 23.93 8.98
CA CYS A 213 22.40 24.64 8.77
C CYS A 213 21.73 24.94 10.11
N PRO A 214 21.50 26.21 10.50
CA PRO A 214 20.82 26.51 11.74
C PRO A 214 19.36 26.03 11.66
N VAL A 215 18.91 25.38 12.72
CA VAL A 215 17.53 24.88 12.84
C VAL A 215 16.89 25.51 14.08
N PRO A 216 15.73 26.19 13.95
CA PRO A 216 15.03 26.74 15.10
C PRO A 216 14.41 25.63 15.95
N ASP A 217 14.16 25.89 17.24
CA ASP A 217 13.60 24.88 18.14
C ASP A 217 12.17 24.49 17.75
N GLU A 218 11.43 25.43 17.15
CA GLU A 218 10.09 25.26 16.62
C GLU A 218 10.03 24.34 15.37
N ALA A 219 11.17 24.01 14.77
CA ALA A 219 11.22 23.02 13.68
C ALA A 219 11.06 21.58 14.19
N VAL A 220 11.26 21.32 15.49
CA VAL A 220 11.13 19.97 16.04
C VAL A 220 9.66 19.54 16.06
N VAL A 221 9.36 18.40 15.45
CA VAL A 221 8.02 17.81 15.40
C VAL A 221 7.88 16.80 16.55
N GLY A 222 6.91 17.04 17.44
CA GLY A 222 6.71 16.23 18.64
C GLY A 222 7.79 16.49 19.70
N THR A 223 8.13 15.46 20.46
CA THR A 223 9.09 15.56 21.56
C THR A 223 10.54 15.42 21.05
N ALA A 224 11.42 16.33 21.48
CA ALA A 224 12.86 16.22 21.25
C ALA A 224 13.41 14.88 21.80
N GLY A 225 14.26 14.20 21.01
CA GLY A 225 14.84 12.89 21.33
C GLY A 225 13.94 11.68 21.07
N GLU A 226 12.63 11.87 20.82
CA GLU A 226 11.68 10.77 20.59
C GLU A 226 11.40 10.49 19.10
N GLY A 227 12.21 11.06 18.20
CA GLY A 227 11.97 11.04 16.76
C GLY A 227 11.92 9.64 16.16
N MET A 228 12.72 8.69 16.66
CA MET A 228 12.64 7.31 16.19
C MET A 228 11.30 6.66 16.53
N GLY A 229 10.78 6.89 17.74
CA GLY A 229 9.45 6.40 18.15
C GLY A 229 8.34 6.95 17.24
N LEU A 230 8.42 8.24 16.90
CA LEU A 230 7.49 8.88 15.96
C LEU A 230 7.59 8.27 14.55
N VAL A 231 8.80 8.04 14.03
CA VAL A 231 9.02 7.42 12.70
C VAL A 231 8.45 6.01 12.65
N VAL A 232 8.71 5.19 13.67
CA VAL A 232 8.18 3.82 13.72
C VAL A 232 6.65 3.85 13.81
N ARG A 233 6.06 4.75 14.59
CA ARG A 233 4.60 4.94 14.62
C ARG A 233 4.01 5.32 13.26
N CYS A 234 4.56 6.35 12.62
CA CYS A 234 4.13 6.81 11.29
C CYS A 234 4.28 5.73 10.21
N SER A 235 5.24 4.82 10.37
CA SER A 235 5.45 3.73 9.41
C SER A 235 4.30 2.73 9.37
N VAL A 236 3.46 2.64 10.41
CA VAL A 236 2.21 1.85 10.38
C VAL A 236 1.25 2.39 9.32
N VAL A 237 1.10 3.72 9.24
CA VAL A 237 0.26 4.39 8.21
C VAL A 237 0.76 4.06 6.81
N THR A 238 2.08 4.18 6.59
CA THR A 238 2.68 3.87 5.28
C THR A 238 2.42 2.41 4.89
N ARG A 239 2.60 1.47 5.82
CA ARG A 239 2.40 0.03 5.57
C ARG A 239 0.93 -0.33 5.32
N ALA A 240 0.00 0.35 5.98
CA ALA A 240 -1.42 0.11 5.78
C ALA A 240 -1.95 0.71 4.46
N LEU A 241 -1.47 1.89 4.08
CA LEU A 241 -1.99 2.63 2.93
C LEU A 241 -1.35 2.21 1.59
N LEU A 242 -0.03 2.00 1.57
CA LEU A 242 0.70 1.74 0.33
C LEU A 242 0.16 0.53 -0.47
N PRO A 243 -0.18 -0.62 0.16
CA PRO A 243 -0.78 -1.76 -0.53
C PRO A 243 -2.05 -1.41 -1.29
N SER A 244 -2.91 -0.56 -0.71
CA SER A 244 -4.16 -0.14 -1.35
C SER A 244 -3.93 0.61 -2.65
N VAL A 245 -2.85 1.37 -2.74
CA VAL A 245 -2.50 2.13 -3.95
C VAL A 245 -1.89 1.22 -5.03
N MET A 246 -1.15 0.18 -4.63
CA MET A 246 -0.54 -0.79 -5.56
C MET A 246 -1.58 -1.61 -6.34
N ILE A 247 -2.81 -1.75 -5.83
CA ILE A 247 -3.91 -2.42 -6.54
C ILE A 247 -4.16 -1.82 -7.93
N ALA A 248 -3.96 -0.51 -8.11
CA ALA A 248 -4.10 0.16 -9.41
C ALA A 248 -3.10 -0.36 -10.47
N ALA A 249 -1.89 -0.71 -10.07
CA ALA A 249 -0.90 -1.26 -11.00
C ALA A 249 -1.29 -2.68 -11.42
N GLY A 250 -1.70 -3.53 -10.48
CA GLY A 250 -2.19 -4.87 -10.82
C GLY A 250 -3.44 -4.85 -11.70
N ASP A 251 -4.38 -3.92 -11.45
CA ASP A 251 -5.55 -3.69 -12.30
C ASP A 251 -5.14 -3.31 -13.74
N THR A 252 -4.13 -2.46 -13.90
CA THR A 252 -3.60 -2.05 -15.21
C THR A 252 -2.89 -3.19 -15.94
N ILE A 253 -2.12 -3.99 -15.22
CA ILE A 253 -1.40 -5.16 -15.74
C ILE A 253 -2.41 -6.21 -16.24
N LEU A 254 -3.38 -6.60 -15.41
CA LEU A 254 -4.42 -7.55 -15.79
C LEU A 254 -5.25 -7.04 -16.97
N ARG A 255 -5.71 -5.79 -16.92
CA ARG A 255 -6.47 -5.18 -18.03
C ARG A 255 -5.69 -5.19 -19.34
N THR A 256 -4.38 -4.94 -19.27
CA THR A 256 -3.52 -4.93 -20.46
C THR A 256 -3.38 -6.34 -21.06
N ALA A 257 -3.22 -7.36 -20.21
CA ALA A 257 -3.19 -8.76 -20.64
C ALA A 257 -4.53 -9.23 -21.23
N VAL A 258 -5.65 -8.91 -20.58
CA VAL A 258 -6.99 -9.24 -21.09
C VAL A 258 -7.23 -8.60 -22.45
N ARG A 259 -6.88 -7.31 -22.61
CA ARG A 259 -6.99 -6.65 -23.91
C ARG A 259 -6.18 -7.35 -24.99
N PHE A 260 -4.91 -7.68 -24.71
CA PHE A 260 -4.08 -8.43 -25.65
C PHE A 260 -4.77 -9.73 -26.08
N ALA A 261 -5.28 -10.50 -25.11
CA ALA A 261 -5.97 -11.75 -25.36
C ALA A 261 -7.29 -11.59 -26.14
N VAL A 262 -8.02 -10.48 -25.93
CA VAL A 262 -9.24 -10.13 -26.68
C VAL A 262 -8.93 -9.71 -28.12
N GLU A 263 -7.93 -8.85 -28.32
CA GLU A 263 -7.55 -8.33 -29.64
C GLU A 263 -7.07 -9.46 -30.58
N HIS A 264 -6.38 -10.47 -30.05
CA HIS A 264 -5.82 -11.59 -30.84
C HIS A 264 -6.69 -12.86 -30.83
N ARG A 265 -7.92 -12.79 -30.29
CA ARG A 265 -8.81 -13.95 -30.12
C ARG A 265 -9.15 -14.67 -31.44
N ALA A 266 -9.22 -13.93 -32.55
CA ALA A 266 -9.58 -14.48 -33.86
C ALA A 266 -8.44 -15.26 -34.52
N ASP A 267 -7.20 -14.88 -34.22
CA ASP A 267 -6.00 -15.38 -34.88
C ASP A 267 -5.44 -16.64 -34.20
N ASP A 268 -5.79 -16.88 -32.93
CA ASP A 268 -5.32 -18.03 -32.16
C ASP A 268 -6.47 -18.89 -31.57
N PRO A 269 -6.79 -20.05 -32.18
CA PRO A 269 -7.81 -20.96 -31.66
C PRO A 269 -7.42 -21.60 -30.31
N TYR A 270 -6.14 -21.53 -29.92
CA TYR A 270 -5.60 -21.98 -28.64
C TYR A 270 -5.17 -20.82 -27.73
N GLY A 271 -5.57 -19.58 -28.08
CA GLY A 271 -5.13 -18.37 -27.40
C GLY A 271 -5.59 -18.28 -25.95
N PRO A 272 -5.11 -17.27 -25.21
CA PRO A 272 -5.24 -17.22 -23.74
C PRO A 272 -6.68 -17.25 -23.21
N LEU A 273 -7.67 -16.84 -24.01
CA LEU A 273 -9.10 -16.87 -23.62
C LEU A 273 -9.75 -18.26 -23.76
N ARG A 274 -9.10 -19.19 -24.49
CA ARG A 274 -9.63 -20.53 -24.80
C ARG A 274 -8.85 -21.64 -24.13
N SER A 275 -7.55 -21.45 -23.88
CA SER A 275 -6.73 -22.45 -23.19
C SER A 275 -7.03 -22.47 -21.68
N PRO A 276 -7.07 -23.65 -21.03
CA PRO A 276 -7.24 -23.75 -19.58
C PRO A 276 -6.17 -22.95 -18.81
N TYR A 277 -4.91 -23.02 -19.28
CA TYR A 277 -3.80 -22.27 -18.68
C TYR A 277 -4.02 -20.74 -18.75
N GLY A 278 -4.42 -20.21 -19.91
CA GLY A 278 -4.63 -18.76 -20.04
C GLY A 278 -5.81 -18.27 -19.17
N ARG A 279 -6.86 -19.09 -19.03
CA ARG A 279 -7.97 -18.78 -18.11
C ARG A 279 -7.52 -18.77 -16.66
N ASP A 280 -6.77 -19.79 -16.24
CA ASP A 280 -6.22 -19.90 -14.89
C ASP A 280 -5.31 -18.72 -14.52
N VAL A 281 -4.45 -18.28 -15.44
CA VAL A 281 -3.61 -17.08 -15.24
C VAL A 281 -4.46 -15.82 -15.06
N LEU A 282 -5.50 -15.63 -15.87
CA LEU A 282 -6.37 -14.45 -15.79
C LEU A 282 -7.24 -14.44 -14.53
N THR A 283 -7.81 -15.57 -14.15
CA THR A 283 -8.63 -15.69 -12.93
C THR A 283 -7.76 -15.65 -11.68
N GLY A 284 -6.58 -16.25 -11.70
CA GLY A 284 -5.57 -16.17 -10.64
C GLY A 284 -5.17 -14.72 -10.34
N ALA A 285 -4.92 -13.92 -11.38
CA ALA A 285 -4.62 -12.50 -11.21
C ALA A 285 -5.80 -11.68 -10.63
N LEU A 286 -7.04 -12.00 -11.00
CA LEU A 286 -8.22 -11.40 -10.37
C LEU A 286 -8.27 -11.76 -8.88
N LEU A 287 -8.05 -13.02 -8.52
CA LEU A 287 -8.03 -13.47 -7.12
C LEU A 287 -6.93 -12.76 -6.32
N ASP A 288 -5.71 -12.65 -6.85
CA ASP A 288 -4.62 -11.93 -6.21
C ASP A 288 -4.94 -10.46 -5.95
N LEU A 289 -5.64 -9.81 -6.88
CA LEU A 289 -6.13 -8.43 -6.70
C LEU A 289 -7.16 -8.33 -5.58
N LEU A 290 -8.13 -9.25 -5.54
CA LEU A 290 -9.19 -9.27 -4.52
C LEU A 290 -8.63 -9.60 -3.13
N ILE A 291 -7.71 -10.57 -3.03
CA ILE A 291 -6.98 -10.91 -1.80
C ILE A 291 -6.18 -9.70 -1.32
N SER A 292 -5.43 -9.09 -2.23
CA SER A 292 -4.57 -7.94 -1.92
C SER A 292 -5.38 -6.74 -1.46
N ASP A 293 -6.51 -6.46 -2.11
CA ASP A 293 -7.38 -5.35 -1.74
C ASP A 293 -8.12 -5.63 -0.43
N SER A 294 -8.46 -6.89 -0.12
CA SER A 294 -9.08 -7.28 1.15
C SER A 294 -8.17 -7.03 2.35
N ILE A 295 -6.90 -7.45 2.29
CA ILE A 295 -5.94 -7.20 3.37
C ILE A 295 -5.54 -5.71 3.45
N ALA A 296 -5.43 -5.02 2.31
CA ALA A 296 -5.19 -3.57 2.28
C ALA A 296 -6.34 -2.77 2.90
N LEU A 297 -7.59 -3.17 2.63
CA LEU A 297 -8.79 -2.59 3.22
C LEU A 297 -8.78 -2.74 4.74
N ALA A 298 -8.55 -3.97 5.24
CA ALA A 298 -8.50 -4.24 6.67
C ALA A 298 -7.40 -3.41 7.37
N ALA A 299 -6.21 -3.31 6.77
CA ALA A 299 -5.12 -2.50 7.30
C ALA A 299 -5.46 -1.00 7.33
N ALA A 300 -6.00 -0.46 6.24
CA ALA A 300 -6.33 0.97 6.16
C ALA A 300 -7.47 1.37 7.10
N ARG A 301 -8.52 0.54 7.21
CA ARG A 301 -9.64 0.77 8.13
C ARG A 301 -9.25 0.51 9.58
N GLY A 302 -8.30 -0.39 9.84
CA GLY A 302 -7.75 -0.66 11.16
C GLY A 302 -7.07 0.56 11.80
N ILE A 303 -6.53 1.50 11.02
CA ILE A 303 -6.01 2.78 11.56
C ILE A 303 -7.09 3.56 12.33
N HIS A 304 -8.33 3.48 11.85
CA HIS A 304 -9.46 4.21 12.44
C HIS A 304 -10.09 3.46 13.61
N LEU A 305 -10.19 2.13 13.50
CA LEU A 305 -10.98 1.32 14.42
C LEU A 305 -10.16 0.63 15.50
N LEU A 306 -8.91 0.28 15.19
CA LEU A 306 -8.05 -0.58 16.00
C LEU A 306 -6.60 -0.06 16.03
N PRO A 307 -6.35 1.22 16.34
CA PRO A 307 -5.02 1.83 16.24
C PRO A 307 -3.96 1.15 17.13
N ASP A 308 -4.38 0.52 18.22
CA ASP A 308 -3.55 -0.25 19.16
C ASP A 308 -3.22 -1.69 18.68
N ARG A 309 -3.83 -2.16 17.59
CA ARG A 309 -3.74 -3.56 17.10
C ARG A 309 -3.32 -3.69 15.63
N VAL A 310 -3.56 -2.66 14.81
CA VAL A 310 -3.44 -2.74 13.34
C VAL A 310 -2.03 -3.07 12.81
N SER A 311 -0.97 -2.86 13.60
CA SER A 311 0.43 -2.96 13.15
C SER A 311 0.76 -4.27 12.43
N ALA A 312 0.38 -5.42 12.98
CA ALA A 312 0.66 -6.72 12.38
C ALA A 312 -0.04 -6.90 11.03
N CYS A 313 -1.32 -6.53 10.93
CA CYS A 313 -2.08 -6.58 9.67
C CYS A 313 -1.52 -5.60 8.63
N ALA A 314 -1.17 -4.38 9.02
CA ALA A 314 -0.54 -3.41 8.14
C ALA A 314 0.81 -3.92 7.60
N ALA A 315 1.63 -4.53 8.46
CA ALA A 315 2.90 -5.12 8.05
C ALA A 315 2.70 -6.36 7.16
N ALA A 316 1.69 -7.18 7.41
CA ALA A 316 1.32 -8.31 6.55
C ALA A 316 0.83 -7.85 5.18
N ALA A 317 -0.01 -6.80 5.11
CA ALA A 317 -0.43 -6.19 3.85
C ALA A 317 0.77 -5.66 3.04
N ALA A 318 1.64 -4.89 3.69
CA ALA A 318 2.86 -4.35 3.07
C ALA A 318 3.89 -5.42 2.67
N TYR A 319 3.75 -6.64 3.18
CA TYR A 319 4.58 -7.77 2.87
C TYR A 319 4.01 -8.63 1.73
N THR A 320 2.73 -9.01 1.84
CA THR A 320 2.06 -9.95 0.94
C THR A 320 1.67 -9.31 -0.39
N VAL A 321 1.08 -8.11 -0.37
CA VAL A 321 0.53 -7.47 -1.59
C VAL A 321 1.60 -7.26 -2.68
N PRO A 322 2.79 -6.70 -2.38
CA PRO A 322 3.82 -6.57 -3.40
C PRO A 322 4.23 -7.89 -4.04
N LYS A 323 4.24 -8.99 -3.28
CA LYS A 323 4.63 -10.32 -3.77
C LYS A 323 3.58 -10.89 -4.71
N LEU A 324 2.32 -10.95 -4.27
CA LEU A 324 1.21 -11.45 -5.08
C LEU A 324 1.08 -10.69 -6.40
N LEU A 325 1.20 -9.35 -6.37
CA LEU A 325 1.11 -8.55 -7.59
C LEU A 325 2.31 -8.76 -8.53
N GLN A 326 3.52 -9.02 -8.00
CA GLN A 326 4.70 -9.31 -8.81
C GLN A 326 4.60 -10.71 -9.45
N ASP A 327 4.14 -11.71 -8.71
CA ASP A 327 3.94 -13.07 -9.20
C ASP A 327 2.84 -13.08 -10.26
N SER A 328 1.70 -12.44 -10.00
CA SER A 328 0.64 -12.20 -10.99
C SER A 328 1.15 -11.51 -12.25
N ALA A 329 2.01 -10.49 -12.11
CA ALA A 329 2.58 -9.81 -13.26
C ALA A 329 3.51 -10.70 -14.08
N HIS A 330 4.26 -11.59 -13.42
CA HIS A 330 5.09 -12.59 -14.08
C HIS A 330 4.22 -13.57 -14.86
N ASP A 331 3.18 -14.13 -14.24
CA ASP A 331 2.26 -15.07 -14.90
C ASP A 331 1.56 -14.42 -16.09
N LEU A 332 1.07 -13.18 -15.94
CA LEU A 332 0.42 -12.44 -17.01
C LEU A 332 1.37 -12.07 -18.17
N SER A 333 2.69 -12.02 -17.93
CA SER A 333 3.66 -11.79 -19.01
C SER A 333 3.64 -12.92 -20.04
N THR A 334 3.30 -14.14 -19.61
CA THR A 334 3.15 -15.30 -20.49
C THR A 334 1.95 -15.17 -21.43
N VAL A 335 0.90 -14.45 -21.00
CA VAL A 335 -0.29 -14.15 -21.82
C VAL A 335 0.06 -13.16 -22.93
N LEU A 336 0.94 -12.18 -22.67
CA LEU A 336 1.36 -11.18 -23.67
C LEU A 336 2.35 -11.75 -24.70
N GLY A 337 3.16 -12.75 -24.34
CA GLY A 337 4.19 -13.28 -25.22
C GLY A 337 5.19 -12.20 -25.66
N GLU A 338 5.42 -12.04 -26.96
CA GLU A 338 6.37 -11.04 -27.48
C GLU A 338 5.94 -9.58 -27.23
N ALA A 339 4.63 -9.32 -27.09
CA ALA A 339 4.10 -7.97 -26.80
C ALA A 339 4.55 -7.45 -25.43
N TYR A 340 5.06 -8.32 -24.56
CA TYR A 340 5.70 -7.93 -23.30
C TYR A 340 6.91 -6.98 -23.52
N PHE A 341 7.63 -7.13 -24.64
CA PHE A 341 8.82 -6.33 -24.94
C PHE A 341 8.50 -4.95 -25.52
N ASP A 342 7.23 -4.64 -25.75
CA ASP A 342 6.81 -3.32 -26.23
C ASP A 342 7.10 -2.25 -25.18
N VAL A 343 8.10 -1.41 -25.44
CA VAL A 343 8.44 -0.26 -24.59
C VAL A 343 7.49 0.92 -24.83
N LYS A 344 6.87 0.97 -26.02
CA LYS A 344 5.95 2.02 -26.47
C LYS A 344 4.76 1.38 -27.16
N GLY A 345 3.71 2.16 -27.37
CA GLY A 345 2.50 1.67 -28.04
C GLY A 345 1.60 0.89 -27.08
N ARG A 346 0.67 0.11 -27.63
CA ARG A 346 -0.53 -0.27 -26.87
C ARG A 346 -0.26 -1.08 -25.62
N TYR A 347 0.82 -1.85 -25.51
CA TYR A 347 1.08 -2.71 -24.36
C TYR A 347 2.16 -2.16 -23.41
N GLY A 348 2.74 -0.99 -23.71
CA GLY A 348 3.87 -0.45 -22.95
C GLY A 348 3.58 -0.10 -21.50
N ALA A 349 2.31 0.14 -21.14
CA ALA A 349 1.91 0.29 -19.75
C ALA A 349 2.21 -0.97 -18.91
N PHE A 350 2.13 -2.17 -19.50
CA PHE A 350 2.46 -3.43 -18.82
C PHE A 350 3.92 -3.42 -18.36
N GLY A 351 4.86 -3.31 -19.31
CA GLY A 351 6.30 -3.34 -19.03
C GLY A 351 6.77 -2.19 -18.13
N ARG A 352 6.06 -1.05 -18.11
CA ARG A 352 6.29 0.02 -17.11
C ARG A 352 5.84 -0.42 -15.72
N MET A 353 4.57 -0.83 -15.55
CA MET A 353 4.04 -1.25 -14.25
C MET A 353 4.84 -2.41 -13.63
N VAL A 354 5.28 -3.38 -14.43
CA VAL A 354 6.12 -4.50 -13.98
C VAL A 354 7.48 -4.02 -13.45
N ARG A 355 8.08 -2.97 -14.02
CA ARG A 355 9.34 -2.39 -13.54
C ARG A 355 9.16 -1.52 -12.30
N ASP A 356 8.02 -0.86 -12.19
CA ASP A 356 7.74 0.12 -11.13
C ASP A 356 7.30 -0.58 -9.83
N LEU A 357 6.51 -1.65 -9.94
CA LEU A 357 5.95 -2.40 -8.81
C LEU A 357 7.01 -2.85 -7.79
N PRO A 358 8.14 -3.48 -8.17
CA PRO A 358 9.18 -3.88 -7.22
C PRO A 358 9.80 -2.71 -6.45
N LEU A 359 9.98 -1.55 -7.10
CA LEU A 359 10.57 -0.37 -6.44
C LEU A 359 9.62 0.24 -5.43
N LEU A 360 8.34 0.35 -5.77
CA LEU A 360 7.30 0.81 -4.86
C LEU A 360 7.10 -0.19 -3.71
N GLY A 361 7.06 -1.48 -4.07
CA GLY A 361 6.90 -2.61 -3.18
C GLY A 361 8.05 -2.79 -2.21
N GLN A 362 9.30 -2.50 -2.57
CA GLN A 362 10.44 -2.54 -1.64
C GLN A 362 10.53 -1.27 -0.79
N GLY A 363 10.23 -0.10 -1.36
CA GLY A 363 10.28 1.17 -0.65
C GLY A 363 11.62 1.41 0.09
N HIS A 364 11.57 2.21 1.16
CA HIS A 364 12.72 2.55 2.01
C HIS A 364 13.18 1.42 2.96
N ALA A 365 12.25 0.52 3.30
CA ALA A 365 12.48 -0.61 4.18
C ALA A 365 12.08 -1.85 3.37
N GLY A 366 13.09 -2.49 2.78
CA GLY A 366 12.92 -3.66 1.91
C GLY A 366 12.20 -4.81 2.61
N THR A 367 11.95 -5.89 1.87
CA THR A 367 11.18 -7.06 2.32
C THR A 367 11.65 -7.61 3.69
N ALA A 368 12.96 -7.70 3.91
CA ALA A 368 13.54 -8.18 5.17
C ALA A 368 13.17 -7.31 6.39
N ALA A 369 13.14 -5.99 6.23
CA ALA A 369 12.77 -5.08 7.32
C ALA A 369 11.28 -5.21 7.70
N ARG A 370 10.41 -5.54 6.74
CA ARG A 370 8.99 -5.82 7.03
C ARG A 370 8.80 -7.14 7.74
N GLN A 371 9.50 -8.18 7.30
CA GLN A 371 9.49 -9.47 8.00
C GLN A 371 10.00 -9.33 9.42
N ALA A 372 11.10 -8.61 9.65
CA ALA A 372 11.63 -8.38 10.99
C ALA A 372 10.61 -7.70 11.92
N MET A 373 9.87 -6.71 11.39
CA MET A 373 8.79 -6.03 12.14
C MET A 373 7.61 -6.95 12.45
N LEU A 374 7.23 -7.82 11.52
CA LEU A 374 6.19 -8.83 11.74
C LEU A 374 6.63 -9.82 12.82
N VAL A 375 7.75 -10.48 12.58
CA VAL A 375 8.41 -11.46 13.45
C VAL A 375 8.45 -10.99 14.90
N ALA A 376 8.76 -9.71 15.15
CA ALA A 376 8.88 -9.16 16.50
C ALA A 376 7.56 -9.19 17.30
N GLN A 377 6.42 -9.26 16.61
CA GLN A 377 5.09 -9.24 17.23
C GLN A 377 4.48 -10.65 17.35
N LEU A 378 4.80 -11.57 16.44
CA LEU A 378 4.10 -12.87 16.33
C LEU A 378 4.18 -13.75 17.59
N PRO A 379 5.31 -13.89 18.32
CA PRO A 379 5.35 -14.66 19.55
C PRO A 379 4.43 -14.13 20.66
N HIS A 380 4.18 -12.81 20.69
CA HIS A 380 3.23 -12.20 21.62
C HIS A 380 1.79 -12.49 21.19
N LEU A 381 1.48 -12.30 19.91
CA LEU A 381 0.14 -12.54 19.35
C LEU A 381 -0.26 -14.02 19.44
N ALA A 382 0.67 -14.93 19.17
CA ALA A 382 0.45 -16.37 19.31
C ALA A 382 0.04 -16.78 20.73
N ARG A 383 0.64 -16.17 21.76
CA ARG A 383 0.34 -16.53 23.16
C ARG A 383 -0.96 -15.91 23.67
N ASN A 384 -1.29 -14.71 23.21
CA ASN A 384 -2.29 -13.88 23.88
C ASN A 384 -3.53 -13.58 23.03
N SER A 385 -3.47 -13.76 21.70
CA SER A 385 -4.50 -13.28 20.78
C SER A 385 -5.09 -14.39 19.92
N TRP A 386 -4.26 -15.23 19.29
CA TRP A 386 -4.73 -16.19 18.30
C TRP A 386 -5.62 -17.29 18.90
N LEU A 387 -6.83 -17.42 18.36
CA LEU A 387 -7.90 -18.32 18.81
C LEU A 387 -8.47 -18.00 20.21
N VAL A 388 -8.19 -16.81 20.73
CA VAL A 388 -8.67 -16.34 22.04
C VAL A 388 -9.47 -15.05 21.88
N ASP A 389 -8.97 -14.11 21.09
CA ASP A 389 -9.62 -12.82 20.91
C ASP A 389 -10.97 -12.92 20.23
N GLU A 390 -11.84 -11.98 20.59
CA GLU A 390 -13.12 -11.76 19.93
C GLU A 390 -12.93 -11.23 18.51
N GLU A 391 -13.99 -11.39 17.72
CA GLU A 391 -14.04 -10.91 16.36
C GLU A 391 -13.86 -9.37 16.28
N PRO A 392 -13.14 -8.85 15.27
CA PRO A 392 -13.11 -7.41 15.05
C PRO A 392 -14.50 -6.82 14.74
N PRO A 393 -14.69 -5.50 14.95
CA PRO A 393 -15.90 -4.83 14.51
C PRO A 393 -16.15 -5.06 13.01
N ALA A 394 -17.38 -5.41 12.63
CA ALA A 394 -17.77 -5.65 11.23
C ALA A 394 -17.39 -4.48 10.30
N ALA A 395 -17.42 -3.24 10.82
CA ALA A 395 -16.99 -2.04 10.12
C ALA A 395 -15.56 -2.14 9.58
N LEU A 396 -14.67 -2.97 10.14
CA LEU A 396 -13.31 -3.19 9.62
C LEU A 396 -13.31 -3.72 8.19
N LEU A 397 -14.31 -4.54 7.84
CA LEU A 397 -14.39 -5.30 6.59
C LEU A 397 -15.55 -4.85 5.69
N ARG A 398 -16.30 -3.82 6.11
CA ARG A 398 -17.39 -3.20 5.35
C ARG A 398 -16.92 -1.91 4.67
N PRO A 399 -16.46 -1.95 3.40
CA PRO A 399 -15.91 -0.77 2.72
C PRO A 399 -16.92 0.38 2.57
N TRP A 400 -18.22 0.11 2.69
CA TRP A 400 -19.27 1.12 2.56
C TRP A 400 -19.69 1.79 3.86
N GLU A 401 -19.24 1.32 5.01
CA GLU A 401 -19.57 1.94 6.29
C GLU A 401 -18.67 3.13 6.57
N ASP A 402 -19.23 4.16 7.20
CA ASP A 402 -18.49 5.32 7.71
C ASP A 402 -17.50 4.91 8.81
N LEU A 403 -16.53 5.77 9.10
CA LEU A 403 -15.44 5.51 10.06
C LEU A 403 -15.29 6.73 10.97
N PRO A 404 -14.87 6.54 12.23
CA PRO A 404 -14.42 7.65 13.06
C PRO A 404 -13.17 8.31 12.43
N PRO A 405 -12.84 9.57 12.78
CA PRO A 405 -11.57 10.16 12.41
C PRO A 405 -10.38 9.30 12.85
N ALA A 406 -9.29 9.28 12.07
CA ALA A 406 -8.08 8.56 12.44
C ALA A 406 -7.32 9.29 13.54
N ASP A 407 -7.07 8.64 14.67
CA ASP A 407 -6.14 9.10 15.68
C ASP A 407 -4.75 8.48 15.42
N LEU A 408 -3.91 9.22 14.68
CA LEU A 408 -2.56 8.75 14.35
C LEU A 408 -1.64 8.69 15.59
N ALA A 409 -1.91 9.48 16.63
CA ALA A 409 -1.14 9.47 17.86
C ALA A 409 -1.42 8.20 18.70
N ALA A 410 -2.62 7.62 18.57
CA ALA A 410 -2.99 6.36 19.21
C ALA A 410 -2.37 5.10 18.57
N LEU A 411 -1.76 5.22 17.38
CA LEU A 411 -1.20 4.06 16.67
C LEU A 411 -0.09 3.39 17.47
N SER A 412 -0.19 2.09 17.73
CA SER A 412 0.88 1.32 18.36
C SER A 412 1.77 0.64 17.31
N PRO A 413 3.11 0.84 17.34
CA PRO A 413 4.04 0.08 16.51
C PRO A 413 4.04 -1.43 16.75
N ALA A 414 3.67 -1.87 17.94
CA ALA A 414 3.54 -3.27 18.31
C ALA A 414 2.10 -3.51 18.79
N GLY A 415 1.34 -4.29 18.02
CA GLY A 415 -0.07 -4.52 18.30
C GLY A 415 -0.26 -5.31 19.61
N ALA A 416 -1.24 -4.90 20.41
CA ALA A 416 -1.61 -5.65 21.62
C ALA A 416 -2.24 -7.01 21.29
N SER A 417 -2.97 -7.07 20.18
CA SER A 417 -3.65 -8.24 19.63
C SER A 417 -3.70 -8.23 18.10
N ASP A 418 -4.11 -9.35 17.50
CA ASP A 418 -4.30 -9.51 16.07
C ASP A 418 -5.67 -8.97 15.63
N PRO A 419 -5.72 -8.04 14.67
CA PRO A 419 -6.97 -7.36 14.31
C PRO A 419 -7.86 -8.16 13.34
N VAL A 420 -7.36 -9.21 12.69
CA VAL A 420 -8.07 -9.83 11.55
C VAL A 420 -8.16 -11.35 11.65
N VAL A 421 -7.13 -12.02 12.15
CA VAL A 421 -7.10 -13.49 12.25
C VAL A 421 -8.30 -14.09 13.03
N PRO A 422 -8.88 -13.45 14.07
CA PRO A 422 -10.09 -13.94 14.73
C PRO A 422 -11.28 -14.24 13.78
N VAL A 423 -11.34 -13.59 12.60
CA VAL A 423 -12.35 -13.83 11.57
C VAL A 423 -12.38 -15.29 11.10
N LEU A 424 -11.23 -15.98 11.06
CA LEU A 424 -11.18 -17.40 10.67
C LEU A 424 -12.02 -18.27 11.60
N ALA A 425 -11.96 -18.02 12.90
CA ALA A 425 -12.73 -18.77 13.89
C ALA A 425 -14.23 -18.46 13.78
N ALA A 426 -14.57 -17.21 13.47
CA ALA A 426 -15.95 -16.79 13.28
C ALA A 426 -16.60 -17.33 11.98
N CYS A 427 -15.79 -17.72 10.99
CA CYS A 427 -16.24 -18.41 9.78
C CYS A 427 -16.23 -19.95 9.92
N ALA A 428 -15.92 -20.49 11.10
CA ALA A 428 -15.94 -21.93 11.32
C ALA A 428 -17.36 -22.50 11.14
N GLY A 429 -17.46 -23.66 10.49
CA GLY A 429 -18.75 -24.29 10.22
C GLY A 429 -19.45 -23.84 8.93
N ALA A 430 -18.75 -23.11 8.04
CA ALA A 430 -19.19 -22.98 6.66
C ALA A 430 -19.36 -24.37 6.01
N ASP A 431 -20.32 -24.52 5.11
CA ASP A 431 -20.62 -25.79 4.45
C ASP A 431 -19.79 -26.01 3.17
N GLY A 432 -19.65 -27.28 2.78
CA GLY A 432 -19.01 -27.68 1.53
C GLY A 432 -17.52 -27.35 1.44
N GLU A 433 -17.04 -27.12 0.22
CA GLU A 433 -15.62 -26.87 -0.09
C GLU A 433 -15.05 -25.66 0.65
N LEU A 434 -15.85 -24.61 0.83
CA LEU A 434 -15.45 -23.43 1.61
C LEU A 434 -15.18 -23.80 3.08
N GLY A 435 -16.01 -24.67 3.66
CA GLY A 435 -15.82 -25.18 5.03
C GLY A 435 -14.55 -25.98 5.22
N GLU A 436 -14.19 -26.82 4.25
CA GLU A 436 -12.94 -27.60 4.23
C GLU A 436 -11.73 -26.67 4.20
N LEU A 437 -11.75 -25.66 3.33
CA LEU A 437 -10.69 -24.66 3.23
C LEU A 437 -10.58 -23.84 4.54
N VAL A 438 -11.68 -23.35 5.10
CA VAL A 438 -11.66 -22.63 6.38
C VAL A 438 -11.07 -23.51 7.49
N THR A 439 -11.40 -24.80 7.51
CA THR A 439 -10.85 -25.76 8.47
C THR A 439 -9.34 -25.93 8.30
N ALA A 440 -8.85 -26.01 7.06
CA ALA A 440 -7.41 -26.09 6.77
C ALA A 440 -6.65 -24.84 7.28
N PHE A 441 -7.17 -23.63 7.03
CA PHE A 441 -6.57 -22.39 7.53
C PHE A 441 -6.62 -22.28 9.06
N LEU A 442 -7.67 -22.78 9.71
CA LEU A 442 -7.72 -22.89 11.17
C LEU A 442 -6.69 -23.88 11.72
N GLY A 443 -6.44 -24.99 11.01
CA GLY A 443 -5.37 -25.94 11.31
C GLY A 443 -3.99 -25.28 11.24
N GLU A 444 -3.73 -24.56 10.15
CA GLU A 444 -2.51 -23.78 9.93
C GLU A 444 -2.28 -22.76 11.04
N LEU A 445 -3.31 -21.99 11.41
CA LEU A 445 -3.22 -21.02 12.50
C LEU A 445 -2.87 -21.68 13.85
N ARG A 446 -3.41 -22.86 14.14
CA ARG A 446 -3.07 -23.62 15.36
C ARG A 446 -1.60 -24.05 15.34
N GLU A 447 -1.08 -24.53 14.21
CA GLU A 447 0.33 -24.89 14.09
C GLU A 447 1.24 -23.68 14.30
N LEU A 448 0.94 -22.56 13.62
CA LEU A 448 1.69 -21.32 13.77
C LEU A 448 1.67 -20.83 15.22
N ARG A 449 0.51 -20.88 15.89
CA ARG A 449 0.36 -20.54 17.30
C ARG A 449 1.31 -21.36 18.16
N ASP A 450 1.27 -22.68 18.01
CA ASP A 450 2.06 -23.59 18.81
C ASP A 450 3.58 -23.42 18.58
N ARG A 451 4.00 -23.09 17.35
CA ARG A 451 5.40 -22.81 17.02
C ARG A 451 5.86 -21.46 17.57
N PHE A 452 5.13 -20.38 17.32
CA PHE A 452 5.51 -19.04 17.79
C PHE A 452 5.43 -18.90 19.31
N ALA A 453 4.48 -19.57 19.97
CA ALA A 453 4.37 -19.54 21.42
C ALA A 453 5.55 -20.18 22.17
N ARG A 454 6.35 -21.03 21.49
CA ARG A 454 7.55 -21.66 22.06
C ARG A 454 8.81 -20.80 21.96
N ILE A 455 8.78 -19.71 21.18
CA ILE A 455 9.93 -18.82 21.00
C ILE A 455 10.04 -17.93 22.25
N ALA A 456 11.17 -17.99 22.95
CA ALA A 456 11.36 -17.20 24.14
C ALA A 456 11.66 -15.73 23.78
N PRO A 457 11.24 -14.75 24.61
CA PRO A 457 11.66 -13.37 24.45
C PRO A 457 13.20 -13.27 24.48
N GLY A 458 13.80 -12.73 23.42
CA GLY A 458 15.26 -12.58 23.31
C GLY A 458 15.96 -13.71 22.54
N ASP A 459 15.26 -14.79 22.17
CA ASP A 459 15.77 -15.72 21.15
C ASP A 459 15.92 -14.97 19.81
N GLY A 460 16.89 -15.36 18.98
CA GLY A 460 17.15 -14.70 17.70
C GLY A 460 15.92 -14.70 16.80
N LEU A 461 15.13 -13.63 16.82
CA LEU A 461 13.82 -13.57 16.19
C LEU A 461 13.88 -13.68 14.65
N SER A 462 15.03 -13.42 14.03
CA SER A 462 15.24 -13.43 12.57
C SER A 462 16.05 -14.63 12.07
N THR A 463 15.66 -15.85 12.46
CA THR A 463 16.19 -17.09 11.85
C THR A 463 15.47 -17.43 10.54
N PRO A 464 16.06 -18.26 9.65
CA PRO A 464 15.35 -18.74 8.46
C PRO A 464 14.00 -19.43 8.76
N ASP A 465 13.89 -20.20 9.85
CA ASP A 465 12.64 -20.88 10.24
C ASP A 465 11.58 -19.86 10.68
N THR A 466 11.93 -18.89 11.53
CA THR A 466 10.98 -17.87 11.99
C THR A 466 10.53 -16.93 10.86
N LEU A 467 11.39 -16.66 9.90
CA LEU A 467 11.02 -15.95 8.67
C LEU A 467 10.05 -16.76 7.81
N ALA A 468 10.27 -18.07 7.63
CA ALA A 468 9.35 -18.94 6.91
C ALA A 468 7.96 -19.04 7.60
N LEU A 469 7.92 -19.10 8.94
CA LEU A 469 6.66 -19.07 9.69
C LEU A 469 5.94 -17.72 9.56
N THR A 470 6.68 -16.64 9.42
CA THR A 470 6.13 -15.29 9.20
C THR A 470 5.48 -15.17 7.84
N ASP A 471 6.06 -15.80 6.82
CA ASP A 471 5.49 -15.87 5.48
C ASP A 471 4.13 -16.59 5.51
N ARG A 472 4.07 -17.72 6.22
CA ARG A 472 2.83 -18.47 6.43
C ARG A 472 1.77 -17.62 7.13
N TYR A 473 2.13 -16.94 8.23
CA TYR A 473 1.21 -16.03 8.93
C TYR A 473 0.65 -14.94 8.01
N ALA A 474 1.49 -14.33 7.16
CA ALA A 474 1.05 -13.24 6.30
C ALA A 474 -0.01 -13.70 5.27
N LEU A 475 0.06 -14.94 4.79
CA LEU A 475 -0.97 -15.55 3.93
C LEU A 475 -2.24 -15.92 4.71
N VAL A 476 -2.11 -16.42 5.94
CA VAL A 476 -3.25 -16.66 6.85
C VAL A 476 -4.00 -15.36 7.16
N CYS A 477 -3.28 -14.26 7.38
CA CYS A 477 -3.86 -12.93 7.59
C CYS A 477 -4.63 -12.45 6.34
N ALA A 478 -4.10 -12.69 5.13
CA ALA A 478 -4.77 -12.36 3.88
C ALA A 478 -6.04 -13.19 3.65
N ALA A 479 -6.01 -14.48 4.00
CA ALA A 479 -7.17 -15.37 3.96
C ALA A 479 -8.27 -14.88 4.92
N ALA A 480 -7.90 -14.53 6.15
CA ALA A 480 -8.82 -14.00 7.16
C ALA A 480 -9.49 -12.69 6.70
N ALA A 481 -8.71 -11.76 6.12
CA ALA A 481 -9.26 -10.51 5.57
C ALA A 481 -10.25 -10.78 4.42
N SER A 482 -9.90 -11.68 3.50
CA SER A 482 -10.74 -12.02 2.35
C SER A 482 -12.06 -12.69 2.77
N LEU A 483 -11.99 -13.61 3.74
CA LEU A 483 -13.17 -14.25 4.34
C LEU A 483 -14.07 -13.22 5.02
N GLY A 484 -13.46 -12.26 5.73
CA GLY A 484 -14.16 -11.16 6.35
C GLY A 484 -14.94 -10.32 5.35
N VAL A 485 -14.30 -9.89 4.26
CA VAL A 485 -14.95 -9.14 3.18
C VAL A 485 -16.12 -9.94 2.60
N TRP A 486 -15.91 -11.21 2.25
CA TRP A 486 -16.98 -12.07 1.74
C TRP A 486 -18.16 -12.16 2.71
N ARG A 487 -17.91 -12.47 3.98
CA ARG A 487 -18.96 -12.68 4.98
C ARG A 487 -19.78 -11.42 5.23
N GLU A 488 -19.14 -10.26 5.28
CA GLU A 488 -19.83 -8.98 5.43
C GLU A 488 -20.66 -8.62 4.20
N HIS A 489 -20.16 -8.90 3.00
CA HIS A 489 -20.95 -8.75 1.76
C HIS A 489 -22.11 -9.75 1.69
N HIS A 490 -21.88 -11.00 2.06
CA HIS A 490 -22.89 -12.06 2.07
C HIS A 490 -24.05 -11.68 2.99
N SER A 491 -23.74 -11.16 4.17
CA SER A 491 -24.73 -10.79 5.17
C SER A 491 -25.47 -9.48 4.84
N ALA A 492 -24.76 -8.45 4.38
CA ALA A 492 -25.32 -7.10 4.24
C ALA A 492 -25.69 -6.72 2.79
N ARG A 493 -25.15 -7.40 1.79
CA ARG A 493 -25.30 -7.09 0.35
C ARG A 493 -25.44 -8.36 -0.51
N PRO A 494 -26.45 -9.20 -0.23
CA PRO A 494 -26.68 -10.43 -0.99
C PRO A 494 -26.91 -10.11 -2.47
N GLY A 495 -26.46 -11.01 -3.35
CA GLY A 495 -26.58 -10.88 -4.81
C GLY A 495 -25.50 -10.03 -5.49
N THR A 496 -24.53 -9.52 -4.74
CA THR A 496 -23.30 -8.93 -5.30
C THR A 496 -22.24 -10.02 -5.58
N PHE A 497 -21.30 -9.78 -6.50
CA PHE A 497 -20.20 -10.73 -6.76
C PHE A 497 -19.43 -11.06 -5.47
N LEU A 498 -19.13 -10.06 -4.63
CA LEU A 498 -18.41 -10.26 -3.38
C LEU A 498 -19.21 -11.02 -2.31
N ALA A 499 -20.53 -11.18 -2.47
CA ALA A 499 -21.37 -12.02 -1.61
C ALA A 499 -21.40 -13.50 -2.06
N ASP A 500 -20.91 -13.81 -3.26
CA ASP A 500 -20.89 -15.16 -3.83
C ASP A 500 -19.75 -15.98 -3.21
N PRO A 501 -20.00 -17.20 -2.71
CA PRO A 501 -18.95 -18.04 -2.13
C PRO A 501 -17.87 -18.47 -3.13
N ALA A 502 -18.12 -18.45 -4.45
CA ALA A 502 -17.16 -18.95 -5.43
C ALA A 502 -15.84 -18.16 -5.44
N TRP A 503 -15.87 -16.82 -5.34
CA TRP A 503 -14.63 -16.04 -5.36
C TRP A 503 -13.77 -16.29 -4.12
N ILE A 504 -14.40 -16.42 -2.94
CA ILE A 504 -13.68 -16.66 -1.69
C ILE A 504 -13.15 -18.09 -1.62
N THR A 505 -13.89 -19.07 -2.16
CA THR A 505 -13.39 -20.44 -2.34
C THR A 505 -12.15 -20.44 -3.25
N GLY A 506 -12.19 -19.74 -4.38
CA GLY A 506 -11.03 -19.59 -5.26
C GLY A 506 -9.85 -18.89 -4.58
N ALA A 507 -10.10 -17.83 -3.81
CA ALA A 507 -9.08 -17.10 -3.07
C ALA A 507 -8.40 -17.97 -1.99
N LEU A 508 -9.17 -18.72 -1.21
CA LEU A 508 -8.64 -19.63 -0.19
C LEU A 508 -7.93 -20.83 -0.80
N HIS A 509 -8.42 -21.37 -1.92
CA HIS A 509 -7.73 -22.41 -2.68
C HIS A 509 -6.34 -21.92 -3.11
N ARG A 510 -6.28 -20.73 -3.73
CA ARG A 510 -5.03 -20.10 -4.17
C ARG A 510 -4.05 -19.88 -3.01
N LEU A 511 -4.50 -19.28 -1.91
CA LEU A 511 -3.67 -19.07 -0.71
C LEU A 511 -3.25 -20.39 -0.05
N GLY A 512 -4.11 -21.41 -0.08
CA GLY A 512 -3.81 -22.74 0.44
C GLY A 512 -2.73 -23.45 -0.36
N VAL A 513 -2.74 -23.34 -1.69
CA VAL A 513 -1.66 -23.83 -2.56
C VAL A 513 -0.34 -23.13 -2.25
N LEU A 514 -0.36 -21.80 -2.09
CA LEU A 514 0.84 -21.03 -1.73
C LEU A 514 1.41 -21.42 -0.35
N LEU A 515 0.54 -21.77 0.59
CA LEU A 515 0.92 -22.28 1.91
C LEU A 515 1.38 -23.74 1.91
N GLY A 516 1.13 -24.49 0.82
CA GLY A 516 1.35 -25.94 0.78
C GLY A 516 0.37 -26.73 1.65
N LEU A 517 -0.83 -26.19 1.90
CA LEU A 517 -1.89 -26.91 2.61
C LEU A 517 -2.46 -28.03 1.74
N ASP A 518 -3.00 -29.06 2.39
CA ASP A 518 -3.76 -30.12 1.73
C ASP A 518 -5.14 -29.56 1.33
N VAL A 519 -5.19 -28.88 0.18
CA VAL A 519 -6.41 -28.34 -0.42
C VAL A 519 -6.85 -29.20 -1.61
N PRO A 520 -8.15 -29.16 -1.99
CA PRO A 520 -8.62 -29.83 -3.20
C PRO A 520 -7.75 -29.52 -4.43
N LYS A 521 -7.53 -30.47 -5.33
CA LYS A 521 -6.55 -30.32 -6.43
C LYS A 521 -6.86 -29.19 -7.40
N ALA A 522 -8.14 -28.86 -7.59
CA ALA A 522 -8.58 -27.76 -8.41
C ALA A 522 -9.94 -27.27 -7.87
N PRO A 523 -10.22 -25.96 -7.96
CA PRO A 523 -11.56 -25.45 -7.68
C PRO A 523 -12.57 -26.06 -8.65
N GLN A 524 -13.84 -26.11 -8.25
CA GLN A 524 -14.92 -26.57 -9.11
C GLN A 524 -14.99 -25.76 -10.42
N GLU A 525 -15.36 -26.41 -11.53
CA GLU A 525 -15.51 -25.76 -12.84
C GLU A 525 -16.47 -24.55 -12.80
N SER A 526 -17.46 -24.59 -11.91
CA SER A 526 -18.39 -23.48 -11.65
C SER A 526 -17.68 -22.23 -11.10
N VAL A 527 -16.70 -22.40 -10.22
CA VAL A 527 -15.89 -21.33 -9.64
C VAL A 527 -15.01 -20.70 -10.71
N GLU A 528 -14.28 -21.52 -11.48
CA GLU A 528 -13.43 -21.03 -12.57
C GLU A 528 -14.24 -20.24 -13.60
N ARG A 529 -15.42 -20.76 -13.99
CA ARG A 529 -16.31 -20.10 -14.95
C ARG A 529 -16.78 -18.74 -14.45
N LEU A 530 -17.24 -18.64 -13.19
CA LEU A 530 -17.69 -17.37 -12.63
C LEU A 530 -16.56 -16.34 -12.59
N LEU A 531 -15.37 -16.75 -12.16
CA LEU A 531 -14.20 -15.87 -12.10
C LEU A 531 -13.80 -15.38 -13.49
N PHE A 532 -13.77 -16.27 -14.48
CA PHE A 532 -13.43 -15.91 -15.85
C PHE A 532 -14.47 -14.96 -16.45
N ASP A 533 -15.76 -15.24 -16.28
CA ASP A 533 -16.84 -14.35 -16.70
C ASP A 533 -16.74 -12.98 -16.03
N THR A 534 -16.32 -12.94 -14.76
CA THR A 534 -16.09 -11.68 -14.02
C THR A 534 -14.92 -10.89 -14.59
N VAL A 535 -13.82 -11.56 -14.97
CA VAL A 535 -12.67 -10.91 -15.62
C VAL A 535 -13.11 -10.23 -16.92
N MET A 536 -13.87 -10.95 -17.74
CA MET A 536 -14.36 -10.46 -19.02
C MET A 536 -15.39 -9.34 -18.84
N ASP A 537 -16.32 -9.50 -17.91
CA ASP A 537 -17.35 -8.50 -17.63
C ASP A 537 -16.77 -7.16 -17.19
N ARG A 538 -15.82 -7.19 -16.24
CA ARG A 538 -15.13 -5.99 -15.76
C ARG A 538 -14.24 -5.36 -16.83
N TYR A 539 -13.72 -6.17 -17.76
CA TYR A 539 -13.03 -5.65 -18.94
C TYR A 539 -14.00 -4.88 -19.86
N GLU A 540 -15.07 -5.53 -20.29
CA GLU A 540 -16.04 -5.02 -21.27
C GLU A 540 -16.80 -3.80 -20.73
N ARG A 541 -17.21 -3.84 -19.46
CA ARG A 541 -17.91 -2.74 -18.78
C ARG A 541 -16.98 -1.67 -18.23
N ARG A 542 -15.67 -1.79 -18.46
CA ARG A 542 -14.63 -0.87 -17.98
C ARG A 542 -14.75 -0.60 -16.48
N ARG A 543 -14.80 -1.67 -15.69
CA ARG A 543 -14.78 -1.62 -14.23
C ARG A 543 -13.43 -2.08 -13.71
N SER A 544 -12.94 -1.48 -12.64
CA SER A 544 -11.73 -1.96 -11.97
C SER A 544 -11.91 -3.39 -11.44
N TYR A 545 -10.80 -4.11 -11.36
CA TYR A 545 -10.71 -5.46 -10.80
C TYR A 545 -10.62 -5.50 -9.28
N ASP A 546 -10.73 -4.35 -8.62
CA ASP A 546 -10.68 -4.20 -7.16
C ASP A 546 -12.05 -4.50 -6.48
N LEU A 547 -12.14 -4.32 -5.15
CA LEU A 547 -13.37 -4.59 -4.40
C LEU A 547 -14.51 -3.60 -4.71
N HIS A 548 -14.21 -2.48 -5.37
CA HIS A 548 -15.12 -1.36 -5.51
C HIS A 548 -15.80 -1.30 -6.89
N GLU A 549 -15.29 -2.03 -7.89
CA GLU A 549 -15.80 -2.02 -9.26
C GLU A 549 -15.95 -0.59 -9.82
N THR A 550 -14.95 0.24 -9.54
CA THR A 550 -14.89 1.64 -9.96
C THR A 550 -15.02 1.72 -11.47
N SER A 551 -15.89 2.60 -11.96
CA SER A 551 -16.04 2.84 -13.39
C SER A 551 -14.79 3.55 -13.93
N LEU A 552 -14.23 3.02 -15.01
CA LEU A 552 -13.04 3.57 -15.64
C LEU A 552 -13.44 4.31 -16.91
N GLU A 553 -13.03 5.58 -17.02
CA GLU A 553 -13.26 6.40 -18.21
C GLU A 553 -12.21 6.13 -19.30
N ALA A 554 -12.59 6.37 -20.56
CA ALA A 554 -11.79 6.08 -21.75
C ALA A 554 -11.02 7.28 -22.29
#